data_AF-A0A1M4E590-F1
#
_entry.id   AF-A0A1M4E590-F1
#
_cell.length_a   1.000
_cell.length_b   1.000
_cell.length_c   1.000
_cell.angle_alpha   90.00
_cell.angle_beta   90.00
_cell.angle_gamma   90.00
#
_symmetry.space_group_name_H-M   'P 1'
#
loop_
_entity.id
_entity.type
_entity.pdbx_description
1 polymer ?
#
loop_
_entity_poly.entity_id
_entity_poly.type
_entity_poly.pdbx_seq_one_letter_code
_entity_poly.pdbx_strand_id
1 'polypeptide(L)'
;MGAWPGLEERPEIARSARDWLAKLALVAAGCGPTTVPAVLEAVLEAVVPPGVRVLPVRGGPQERRRLLLARMPGPMPEAAACLARVLREAALAPGTVTPP
;
A
#
# COMPACT_ATOMS: atom_id res chain seq x y z
N MET A 1 -7.49 5.45 4.78
CA MET A 1 -7.54 3.98 4.94
C MET A 1 -8.60 3.71 5.99
N GLY A 2 -9.86 3.69 5.55
CA GLY A 2 -11.05 3.56 6.38
C GLY A 2 -11.77 2.24 6.12
N ALA A 3 -13.03 2.16 6.56
CA ALA A 3 -13.92 1.02 6.34
C ALA A 3 -13.86 0.46 4.91
N TRP A 4 -14.10 -0.84 4.82
CA TRP A 4 -14.28 -1.54 3.55
C TRP A 4 -15.37 -0.84 2.71
N PRO A 5 -15.12 -0.56 1.41
CA PRO A 5 -16.12 0.03 0.55
C PRO A 5 -17.37 -0.85 0.45
N GLY A 6 -18.56 -0.29 0.71
CA GLY A 6 -19.82 -1.03 0.65
C GLY A 6 -20.32 -1.60 1.98
N LEU A 7 -19.69 -1.27 3.11
CA LEU A 7 -20.35 -1.39 4.41
C LEU A 7 -21.16 -0.12 4.66
N GLU A 8 -22.48 -0.27 4.78
CA GLU A 8 -23.43 0.80 5.11
C GLU A 8 -23.18 1.38 6.51
N GLU A 9 -22.60 0.57 7.41
CA GLU A 9 -22.34 0.95 8.78
C GLU A 9 -21.06 1.76 8.95
N ARG A 10 -21.10 2.77 9.84
CA ARG A 10 -19.91 3.54 10.21
C ARG A 10 -18.96 2.63 11.00
N PRO A 11 -17.69 2.51 10.59
CA PRO A 11 -16.74 1.66 11.30
C PRO A 11 -16.46 2.18 12.71
N GLU A 12 -16.51 1.29 13.70
CA GLU A 12 -15.92 1.52 15.00
C GLU A 12 -14.43 1.19 14.96
N ILE A 13 -13.57 2.16 15.30
CA ILE A 13 -12.12 1.97 15.27
C ILE A 13 -11.65 1.51 16.64
N ALA A 14 -11.60 0.18 16.83
CA ALA A 14 -11.11 -0.41 18.07
C ALA A 14 -9.59 -0.21 18.29
N ARG A 15 -8.80 -0.17 17.21
CA ARG A 15 -7.34 0.02 17.27
C ARG A 15 -6.84 0.91 16.13
N SER A 16 -5.82 1.70 16.42
CA SER A 16 -5.10 2.49 15.43
C SER A 16 -3.60 2.20 15.49
N ALA A 17 -2.98 2.10 14.31
CA ALA A 17 -1.54 1.98 14.16
C ALA A 17 -1.10 2.86 12.99
N ARG A 18 0.11 3.44 13.09
CA ARG A 18 0.63 4.40 12.11
C ARG A 18 1.40 3.73 10.99
N ASP A 19 2.09 2.64 11.29
CA ASP A 19 2.78 1.82 10.31
C ASP A 19 1.92 0.61 9.91
N TRP A 20 2.18 0.10 8.72
CA TRP A 20 1.39 -0.98 8.14
C TRP A 20 1.83 -2.37 8.63
N LEU A 21 3.10 -2.54 9.01
CA LEU A 21 3.61 -3.81 9.57
C LEU A 21 2.93 -4.12 10.91
N ALA A 22 2.76 -3.12 11.77
CA ALA A 22 2.02 -3.24 13.01
C ALA A 22 0.54 -3.55 12.76
N LYS A 23 -0.07 -3.00 11.70
CA LYS A 23 -1.45 -3.39 11.32
C LYS A 23 -1.52 -4.86 10.92
N LEU A 24 -0.56 -5.36 10.14
CA LEU A 24 -0.52 -6.78 9.79
C LEU A 24 -0.33 -7.68 11.00
N ALA A 25 0.51 -7.27 11.97
CA ALA A 25 0.63 -7.98 13.24
C ALA A 25 -0.68 -8.01 14.03
N LEU A 26 -1.46 -6.93 14.02
CA LEU A 26 -2.80 -6.90 14.62
C LEU A 26 -3.78 -7.85 13.90
N VAL A 27 -3.73 -7.91 12.57
CA VAL A 27 -4.53 -8.88 11.79
C VAL A 27 -4.14 -10.31 12.16
N ALA A 28 -2.83 -10.62 12.22
CA ALA A 28 -2.32 -11.93 12.60
C ALA A 28 -2.75 -12.32 14.03
N ALA A 29 -2.87 -11.34 14.93
CA ALA A 29 -3.38 -11.53 16.29
C ALA A 29 -4.92 -11.58 16.37
N GLY A 30 -5.64 -11.62 15.24
CA GLY A 30 -7.10 -11.72 15.21
C GLY A 30 -7.84 -10.44 15.58
N CYS A 31 -7.18 -9.28 15.57
CA CYS A 31 -7.79 -8.00 15.98
C CYS A 31 -8.66 -7.33 14.89
N GLY A 32 -8.99 -8.07 13.82
CA GLY A 32 -9.82 -7.61 12.70
C GLY A 32 -9.08 -7.45 11.38
N PRO A 33 -9.80 -7.16 10.28
CA PRO A 33 -9.20 -6.97 8.96
C PRO A 33 -8.59 -5.56 8.80
N THR A 34 -7.69 -5.41 7.82
CA THR A 34 -7.20 -4.12 7.34
C THR A 34 -7.21 -4.08 5.83
N THR A 35 -7.37 -2.89 5.25
CA THR A 35 -7.06 -2.65 3.84
C THR A 35 -5.57 -2.35 3.70
N VAL A 36 -5.00 -2.69 2.53
CA VAL A 36 -3.61 -2.40 2.14
C VAL A 36 -3.61 -1.77 0.74
N PRO A 37 -2.72 -0.80 0.44
CA PRO A 37 -2.65 -0.21 -0.90
C PRO A 37 -2.23 -1.24 -1.95
N ALA A 38 -2.85 -1.19 -3.13
CA ALA A 38 -2.55 -2.13 -4.23
C ALA A 38 -1.07 -2.08 -4.68
N VAL A 39 -0.40 -0.91 -4.57
CA VAL A 39 1.03 -0.76 -4.91
C VAL A 39 1.95 -1.68 -4.09
N LEU A 40 1.49 -2.18 -2.95
CA LEU A 40 2.26 -3.11 -2.13
C LEU A 40 2.07 -4.57 -2.51
N GLU A 41 1.20 -4.91 -3.48
CA GLU A 41 0.88 -6.29 -3.89
C GLU A 41 2.13 -7.17 -4.04
N ALA A 42 3.12 -6.71 -4.82
CA ALA A 42 4.37 -7.44 -5.05
C ALA A 42 5.23 -7.65 -3.79
N VAL A 43 5.11 -6.75 -2.78
CA VAL A 43 5.87 -6.84 -1.53
C VAL A 43 5.09 -7.62 -0.47
N LEU A 44 3.75 -7.67 -0.56
CA LEU A 44 2.89 -8.32 0.42
C LEU A 44 3.25 -9.80 0.59
N GLU A 45 3.57 -10.51 -0.48
CA GLU A 45 3.97 -11.92 -0.40
C GLU A 45 5.15 -12.16 0.56
N ALA A 46 6.10 -11.22 0.63
CA ALA A 46 7.29 -11.34 1.47
C ALA A 46 7.08 -10.94 2.95
N VAL A 47 5.99 -10.24 3.26
CA VAL A 47 5.81 -9.55 4.56
C VAL A 47 4.52 -9.92 5.28
N VAL A 48 3.62 -10.64 4.61
CA VAL A 48 2.36 -11.13 5.20
C VAL A 48 2.69 -12.21 6.25
N PRO A 49 2.28 -12.02 7.51
CA PRO A 49 2.50 -13.03 8.55
C PRO A 49 1.79 -14.35 8.22
N PRO A 50 2.31 -15.51 8.69
CA PRO A 50 1.63 -16.78 8.55
C PRO A 50 0.19 -16.73 9.05
N GLY A 51 -0.74 -17.32 8.29
CA GLY A 51 -2.17 -17.34 8.62
C GLY A 51 -2.95 -16.09 8.21
N VAL A 52 -2.29 -15.03 7.74
CA VAL A 52 -2.95 -13.86 7.14
C VAL A 52 -3.13 -14.08 5.65
N ARG A 53 -4.30 -13.72 5.11
CA ARG A 53 -4.58 -13.77 3.66
C ARG A 53 -4.86 -12.36 3.14
N VAL A 54 -4.38 -12.10 1.93
CA VAL A 54 -4.69 -10.87 1.17
C VAL A 54 -5.77 -11.21 0.14
N LEU A 55 -6.82 -10.39 0.09
CA LEU A 55 -7.94 -10.58 -0.83
C LEU A 55 -8.15 -9.31 -1.67
N PRO A 56 -8.42 -9.43 -2.98
CA PRO A 56 -8.70 -8.28 -3.82
C PRO A 56 -10.05 -7.65 -3.44
N VAL A 57 -10.06 -6.33 -3.23
CA VAL A 57 -11.30 -5.57 -3.03
C VAL A 57 -11.89 -5.22 -4.40
N ARG A 58 -13.16 -5.59 -4.64
CA ARG A 58 -13.88 -5.34 -5.90
C ARG A 58 -15.16 -4.53 -5.63
N GLY A 59 -15.68 -3.85 -6.65
CA GLY A 59 -16.98 -3.15 -6.57
C GLY A 59 -16.98 -1.82 -5.78
N GLY A 60 -15.85 -1.42 -5.21
CA GLY A 60 -15.68 -0.13 -4.54
C GLY A 60 -15.11 0.97 -5.45
N PRO A 61 -15.08 2.24 -4.97
CA PRO A 61 -14.37 3.31 -5.65
C PRO A 61 -12.91 2.92 -5.90
N GLN A 62 -12.40 3.20 -7.10
CA GLN A 62 -10.99 2.96 -7.38
C GLN A 62 -10.11 3.82 -6.49
N GLU A 63 -9.16 3.18 -5.80
CA GLU A 63 -8.17 3.87 -5.01
C GLU A 63 -7.22 4.67 -5.93
N ARG A 64 -7.34 6.01 -5.91
CA ARG A 64 -6.41 6.91 -6.60
C ARG A 64 -5.30 7.36 -5.63
N ARG A 65 -4.19 6.64 -5.62
CA ARG A 65 -2.98 7.01 -4.87
C ARG A 65 -1.99 7.74 -5.75
N ARG A 66 -1.37 8.80 -5.20
CA ARG A 66 -0.25 9.51 -5.84
C ARG A 66 1.01 9.22 -5.03
N LEU A 67 2.02 8.64 -5.67
CA LEU A 67 3.38 8.57 -5.15
C LEU A 67 4.12 9.81 -5.65
N LEU A 68 4.74 10.55 -4.73
CA LEU A 68 5.45 11.79 -5.04
C LEU A 68 6.91 11.66 -4.63
N LEU A 69 7.82 12.00 -5.55
CA LEU A 69 9.22 12.24 -5.22
C LEU A 69 9.39 13.72 -4.88
N ALA A 70 9.49 14.03 -3.59
CA ALA A 70 9.70 15.39 -3.11
C ALA A 70 11.18 15.76 -3.12
N ARG A 71 11.48 17.01 -3.50
CA ARG A 71 12.82 17.60 -3.41
C ARG A 71 12.72 19.07 -3.04
N MET A 72 13.80 19.61 -2.47
CA MET A 72 13.91 21.05 -2.24
C MET A 72 13.93 21.80 -3.58
N PRO A 73 13.31 22.99 -3.71
CA PRO A 73 13.39 23.82 -4.92
C PRO A 73 14.84 24.20 -5.31
N GLY A 74 15.10 24.48 -6.60
CA GLY A 74 16.40 24.96 -7.10
C GLY A 74 17.06 24.04 -8.16
N PRO A 75 18.34 24.24 -8.51
CA PRO A 75 19.09 23.31 -9.35
C PRO A 75 19.15 21.91 -8.73
N MET A 76 19.04 20.85 -9.55
CA MET A 76 19.14 19.47 -9.07
C MET A 76 20.58 18.97 -9.28
N PRO A 77 21.27 18.49 -8.22
CA PRO A 77 22.55 17.83 -8.40
C PRO A 77 22.43 16.62 -9.33
N GLU A 78 23.45 16.34 -10.13
CA GLU A 78 23.44 15.26 -11.12
C GLU A 78 23.10 13.89 -10.50
N ALA A 79 23.69 13.57 -9.35
CA ALA A 79 23.38 12.32 -8.64
C ALA A 79 21.90 12.22 -8.23
N ALA A 80 21.29 13.33 -7.79
CA ALA A 80 19.87 13.37 -7.45
C ALA A 80 18.99 13.25 -8.71
N ALA A 81 19.42 13.82 -9.83
CA ALA A 81 18.74 13.68 -11.13
C ALA A 81 18.75 12.22 -11.59
N CYS A 82 19.89 11.56 -11.48
CA CYS A 82 20.04 10.14 -11.81
C CYS A 82 19.12 9.28 -10.95
N LEU A 83 19.13 9.47 -9.63
CA LEU A 83 18.25 8.76 -8.71
C LEU A 83 16.76 9.01 -9.02
N ALA A 84 16.37 10.26 -9.23
CA ALA A 84 14.99 10.61 -9.56
C ALA A 84 14.50 9.92 -10.83
N ARG A 85 15.36 9.85 -11.85
CA ARG A 85 15.08 9.13 -13.09
C ARG A 85 14.89 7.63 -12.83
N VAL A 86 15.82 7.00 -12.12
CA VAL A 86 15.76 5.56 -11.80
C VAL A 86 14.52 5.21 -10.97
N LEU A 87 14.20 5.99 -9.94
CA LEU A 87 13.00 5.79 -9.13
C LEU A 87 11.72 5.92 -9.95
N ARG A 88 11.68 6.87 -10.89
CA ARG A 88 10.53 7.05 -11.79
C ARG A 88 10.38 5.88 -12.75
N GLU A 89 11.47 5.43 -13.34
CA GLU A 89 11.48 4.25 -14.22
C GLU A 89 11.01 3.00 -13.47
N ALA A 90 11.54 2.75 -12.27
CA ALA A 90 11.13 1.62 -11.43
C ALA A 90 9.65 1.68 -11.02
N ALA A 91 9.13 2.86 -10.69
CA ALA A 91 7.72 3.03 -10.30
C ALA A 91 6.73 2.88 -11.46
N LEU A 92 7.17 3.10 -12.70
CA LEU A 92 6.35 2.95 -13.91
C LEU A 92 6.52 1.58 -14.58
N ALA A 93 7.53 0.81 -14.17
CA ALA A 93 7.71 -0.54 -14.66
C ALA A 93 6.46 -1.37 -14.31
N PRO A 94 5.87 -2.09 -15.28
CA PRO A 94 4.75 -2.95 -15.00
C PRO A 94 5.17 -4.01 -13.98
N GLY A 95 4.48 -4.10 -12.85
CA GLY A 95 4.58 -5.27 -11.99
C GLY A 95 4.15 -6.48 -12.80
N THR A 96 4.92 -7.57 -12.76
CA THR A 96 4.49 -8.83 -13.36
C THR A 96 3.27 -9.33 -12.59
N VAL A 97 2.08 -8.99 -13.10
CA VAL A 97 0.83 -9.59 -12.65
C VAL A 97 0.77 -10.97 -13.26
N THR A 98 1.10 -11.99 -12.48
CA THR A 98 0.81 -13.38 -12.86
C THR A 98 -0.69 -13.60 -12.69
N PRO A 99 -1.47 -13.85 -13.76
CA PRO A 99 -2.88 -14.20 -13.60
C PRO A 99 -3.00 -15.58 -12.90
N PRO A 100 -4.14 -15.85 -12.23
CA PRO A 100 -4.37 -17.10 -11.49
C PRO A 100 -4.44 -18.34 -12.38
#